data_AF-A0A1M5TWB6-F1
#
_entry.id   AF-A0A1M5TWB6-F1
#
_cell.length_a   1.000
_cell.length_b   1.000
_cell.length_c   1.000
_cell.angle_alpha   90.00
_cell.angle_beta   90.00
_cell.angle_gamma   90.00
#
_symmetry.space_group_name_H-M   'P 1'
#
loop_
_entity.id
_entity.type
_entity.pdbx_description
1 polymer ?
#
loop_
_entity_poly.entity_id
_entity_poly.type
_entity_poly.pdbx_seq_one_letter_code
_entity_poly.pdbx_strand_id
1 'polypeptide(L)'
;MATQRDPRQDAAAQFALAQRYESGQGVAPDPAAAFACYLRAARLGHARAQFELGRKHASGQGARRDLLAAYAWLLQAEHAGEAEAGPTLHQIAARMSHAQLAHVAQLRAEVR
;
A
#
# COMPACT_ATOMS: atom_id res chain seq x y z
N MET A 1 -13.64 -1.71 31.22
CA MET A 1 -13.61 -0.51 30.36
C MET A 1 -12.74 -0.85 29.16
N ALA A 2 -13.33 -1.18 28.01
CA ALA A 2 -12.56 -1.43 26.80
C ALA A 2 -12.10 -0.08 26.26
N THR A 3 -10.81 0.21 26.39
CA THR A 3 -10.18 1.37 25.74
C THR A 3 -10.35 1.20 24.24
N GLN A 4 -11.27 1.98 23.67
CA GLN A 4 -11.52 2.01 22.24
C GLN A 4 -10.24 2.55 21.60
N ARG A 5 -9.46 1.65 21.01
CA ARG A 5 -8.16 1.95 20.42
C ARG A 5 -8.42 2.81 19.19
N ASP A 6 -7.76 3.97 19.11
CA ASP A 6 -7.94 4.89 17.99
C ASP A 6 -7.51 4.16 16.70
N PRO A 7 -8.37 4.04 15.68
CA PRO A 7 -8.04 3.34 14.44
C PRO A 7 -6.78 3.90 13.75
N ARG A 8 -6.43 5.17 13.98
CA ARG A 8 -5.18 5.77 13.49
C ARG A 8 -3.96 5.23 14.23
N GLN A 9 -4.07 5.08 15.54
CA GLN A 9 -3.02 4.47 16.36
C GLN A 9 -2.85 2.98 16.02
N ASP A 10 -3.95 2.29 15.73
CA ASP A 10 -3.90 0.92 15.25
C ASP A 10 -3.22 0.84 13.88
N ALA A 11 -3.51 1.75 12.96
CA ALA A 11 -2.88 1.78 11.66
C ALA A 11 -1.36 2.00 11.74
N ALA A 12 -0.92 2.97 12.56
CA ALA A 12 0.50 3.25 12.78
C ALA A 12 1.21 2.07 13.47
N ALA A 13 0.57 1.42 14.44
CA ALA A 13 1.12 0.24 15.12
C ALA A 13 1.27 -0.96 14.18
N GLN A 14 0.27 -1.21 13.32
CA GLN A 14 0.36 -2.25 12.30
C GLN A 14 1.46 -1.96 11.28
N PHE A 15 1.63 -0.70 10.87
CA PHE A 15 2.72 -0.28 9.97
C PHE A 15 4.10 -0.49 10.61
N ALA A 16 4.28 -0.09 11.87
CA ALA A 16 5.53 -0.32 12.59
C ALA A 16 5.84 -1.82 12.76
N LEU A 17 4.82 -2.63 13.05
CA LEU A 17 4.97 -4.08 13.12
C LEU A 17 5.36 -4.69 11.77
N ALA A 18 4.78 -4.19 10.67
CA ALA A 18 5.14 -4.61 9.33
C ALA A 18 6.63 -4.37 9.03
N GLN A 19 7.14 -3.19 9.36
CA GLN A 19 8.56 -2.85 9.19
C GLN A 19 9.48 -3.75 10.03
N ARG A 20 9.06 -4.13 11.24
CA ARG A 20 9.82 -5.06 12.09
C ARG A 20 9.90 -6.46 11.48
N TYR A 21 8.78 -6.98 10.97
CA TYR A 21 8.78 -8.26 10.25
C TYR A 21 9.58 -8.20 8.94
N GLU A 22 9.63 -7.06 8.27
CA GLU A 22 10.42 -6.89 7.04
C GLU A 22 11.93 -6.80 7.31
N SER A 23 12.33 -6.06 8.35
CA SER A 23 13.73 -5.84 8.73
C SER A 23 14.32 -6.93 9.63
N GLY A 24 13.48 -7.74 10.28
CA GLY A 24 13.91 -8.65 11.34
C GLY A 24 14.24 -7.95 12.67
N GLN A 25 13.82 -6.71 12.86
CA GLN A 25 14.17 -5.96 14.07
C GLN A 25 13.36 -6.43 15.28
N GLY A 26 14.01 -7.21 16.15
CA GLY A 26 13.42 -7.74 17.38
C GLY A 26 12.30 -8.77 17.14
N VAL A 27 12.18 -9.29 15.93
CA VAL A 27 11.34 -10.43 15.51
C VAL A 27 12.07 -11.16 14.38
N ALA A 28 11.81 -12.44 14.16
CA ALA A 28 12.31 -13.11 12.96
C ALA A 28 11.73 -12.43 11.71
N PRO A 29 12.53 -12.20 10.65
CA PRO A 29 12.00 -11.72 9.39
C PRO A 29 10.87 -12.63 8.87
N ASP A 30 9.72 -12.04 8.57
CA ASP A 30 8.57 -12.74 8.01
C ASP A 30 7.88 -11.86 6.96
N PRO A 31 8.22 -12.01 5.67
CA PRO A 31 7.63 -11.23 4.60
C PRO A 31 6.11 -11.36 4.49
N ALA A 32 5.55 -12.52 4.84
CA ALA A 32 4.11 -12.75 4.78
C ALA A 32 3.39 -12.03 5.92
N ALA A 33 3.93 -12.10 7.13
CA ALA A 33 3.41 -11.34 8.27
C ALA A 33 3.56 -9.82 8.05
N ALA A 34 4.68 -9.38 7.48
CA ALA A 34 4.88 -7.98 7.10
C ALA A 34 3.79 -7.50 6.13
N PHE A 35 3.56 -8.25 5.05
CA PHE A 35 2.52 -7.94 4.06
C PHE A 35 1.12 -7.87 4.71
N ALA A 36 0.78 -8.82 5.57
CA ALA A 36 -0.50 -8.83 6.27
C ALA A 36 -0.68 -7.63 7.23
N CYS A 37 0.40 -7.15 7.85
CA CYS A 37 0.38 -5.98 8.71
C CYS A 37 0.26 -4.69 7.89
N TYR A 38 0.99 -4.56 6.77
CA TYR A 38 0.79 -3.45 5.82
C TYR A 38 -0.65 -3.39 5.31
N LEU A 39 -1.23 -4.53 4.94
CA LEU A 39 -2.62 -4.60 4.46
C LEU A 39 -3.61 -4.09 5.52
N ARG A 40 -3.42 -4.45 6.79
CA ARG A 40 -4.24 -3.93 7.90
C ARG A 40 -4.10 -2.43 8.06
N ALA A 41 -2.87 -1.90 8.08
CA ALA A 41 -2.62 -0.47 8.19
C ALA A 41 -3.20 0.32 7.00
N ALA A 42 -3.04 -0.18 5.78
CA ALA A 42 -3.52 0.45 4.57
C ALA A 42 -5.06 0.53 4.52
N ARG A 43 -5.75 -0.53 4.97
CA ARG A 43 -7.22 -0.55 5.10
C ARG A 43 -7.75 0.45 6.12
N LEU A 44 -6.94 0.82 7.11
CA LEU A 44 -7.25 1.87 8.09
C LEU A 44 -6.86 3.27 7.60
N GLY A 45 -6.44 3.43 6.34
CA GLY A 45 -6.11 4.73 5.74
C GLY A 45 -4.68 5.20 5.96
N HIS A 46 -3.76 4.33 6.40
CA HIS A 46 -2.36 4.72 6.57
C HIS A 46 -1.66 4.91 5.22
N ALA A 47 -1.44 6.18 4.84
CA ALA A 47 -0.90 6.58 3.53
C ALA A 47 0.40 5.82 3.17
N ARG A 48 1.36 5.76 4.10
CA ARG A 48 2.62 5.04 3.84
C ARG A 48 2.44 3.54 3.68
N ALA A 49 1.46 2.94 4.34
CA ALA A 49 1.22 1.50 4.21
C ALA A 49 0.58 1.18 2.85
N GLN A 50 -0.32 2.03 2.38
CA GLN A 50 -0.89 1.96 1.02
C GLN A 50 0.22 2.09 -0.02
N PHE A 51 1.16 3.02 0.18
CA PHE A 51 2.33 3.19 -0.70
C PHE A 51 3.22 1.94 -0.76
N GLU A 52 3.58 1.36 0.38
CA GLU A 52 4.43 0.16 0.41
C GLU A 52 3.73 -1.07 -0.22
N LEU A 53 2.42 -1.24 -0.03
CA LEU A 53 1.66 -2.27 -0.75
C LEU A 53 1.68 -2.05 -2.26
N GLY A 54 1.49 -0.80 -2.68
CA GLY A 54 1.60 -0.39 -4.07
C GLY A 54 2.93 -0.81 -4.70
N ARG A 55 4.04 -0.49 -4.01
CA ARG A 55 5.39 -0.86 -4.45
C ARG A 55 5.60 -2.38 -4.48
N LYS A 56 5.15 -3.10 -3.46
CA LYS A 56 5.29 -4.58 -3.39
C LYS A 56 4.52 -5.28 -4.51
N HIS A 57 3.31 -4.82 -4.84
CA HIS A 57 2.56 -5.31 -5.99
C HIS A 57 3.21 -4.95 -7.33
N ALA A 58 3.82 -3.76 -7.45
CA ALA A 58 4.51 -3.34 -8.68
C ALA A 58 5.82 -4.13 -8.94
N SER A 59 6.56 -4.46 -7.88
CA SER A 59 7.82 -5.20 -7.95
C SER A 59 7.63 -6.73 -7.97
N GLY A 60 6.51 -7.23 -7.42
CA GLY A 60 6.31 -8.64 -7.15
C GLY A 60 7.08 -9.15 -5.93
N GLN A 61 7.52 -8.26 -5.04
CA GLN A 61 8.23 -8.63 -3.82
C GLN A 61 7.22 -8.96 -2.71
N GLY A 62 7.21 -10.24 -2.29
CA GLY A 62 6.30 -10.72 -1.25
C GLY A 62 4.84 -10.89 -1.69
N ALA A 63 4.51 -10.54 -2.94
CA ALA A 63 3.20 -10.76 -3.56
C ALA A 63 3.35 -11.02 -5.06
N ARG A 64 2.31 -11.57 -5.71
CA ARG A 64 2.27 -11.68 -7.17
C ARG A 64 2.30 -10.27 -7.77
N ARG A 65 3.15 -10.07 -8.78
CA ARG A 65 3.23 -8.80 -9.52
C ARG A 65 1.87 -8.49 -10.15
N ASP A 66 1.30 -7.34 -9.78
CA ASP A 66 0.01 -6.86 -10.26
C ASP A 66 0.04 -5.33 -10.33
N LEU A 67 0.13 -4.81 -11.55
CA LEU A 67 0.20 -3.36 -11.75
C LEU A 67 -1.14 -2.66 -11.45
N LEU A 68 -2.28 -3.34 -11.63
CA LEU A 68 -3.60 -2.76 -11.34
C LEU A 68 -3.79 -2.61 -9.83
N ALA A 69 -3.48 -3.67 -9.07
CA ALA A 69 -3.50 -3.61 -7.62
C ALA A 69 -2.50 -2.56 -7.09
N ALA A 70 -1.29 -2.51 -7.68
CA ALA A 70 -0.29 -1.50 -7.33
C ALA A 70 -0.80 -0.07 -7.50
N TYR A 71 -1.42 0.19 -8.65
CA TYR A 71 -1.97 1.50 -8.97
C TYR A 71 -3.12 1.89 -8.04
N ALA A 72 -4.04 0.97 -7.74
CA ALA A 72 -5.15 1.23 -6.84
C ALA A 72 -4.67 1.63 -5.43
N TRP A 73 -3.68 0.93 -4.88
CA TRP A 73 -3.10 1.26 -3.58
C TRP A 73 -2.36 2.61 -3.60
N LEU A 74 -1.59 2.89 -4.66
CA LEU A 74 -0.89 4.18 -4.77
C LEU A 74 -1.85 5.35 -4.99
N LEU A 75 -2.96 5.15 -5.70
CA LEU A 75 -3.98 6.19 -5.86
C LEU A 75 -4.60 6.55 -4.51
N GLN A 76 -4.87 5.55 -3.66
CA GLN A 76 -5.31 5.81 -2.29
C GLN A 76 -4.23 6.53 -1.47
N ALA A 77 -2.95 6.12 -1.61
CA ALA A 77 -1.84 6.78 -0.92
C ALA A 77 -1.70 8.25 -1.33
N GLU A 78 -1.83 8.57 -2.62
CA GLU A 78 -1.82 9.94 -3.14
C GLU A 78 -2.95 10.76 -2.51
N HIS A 79 -4.18 10.21 -2.49
CA HIS A 79 -5.33 10.88 -1.89
C HIS A 79 -5.18 11.07 -0.37
N ALA A 80 -4.50 10.14 0.30
CA ALA A 80 -4.16 10.23 1.72
C ALA A 80 -2.95 11.14 2.03
N GLY A 81 -2.36 11.78 1.02
CA GLY A 81 -1.28 12.76 1.18
C GLY A 81 0.15 12.22 1.10
N GLU A 82 0.35 10.98 0.64
CA GLU A 82 1.68 10.44 0.39
C GLU A 82 2.30 11.09 -0.86
N ALA A 83 3.26 12.00 -0.66
CA ALA A 83 3.89 12.76 -1.73
C ALA A 83 4.62 11.88 -2.77
N GLU A 84 5.16 10.73 -2.36
CA GLU A 84 5.85 9.80 -3.27
C GLU A 84 4.90 8.97 -4.17
N ALA A 85 3.60 8.95 -3.86
CA ALA A 85 2.65 8.13 -4.58
C ALA A 85 2.44 8.61 -6.04
N GLY A 86 2.31 9.93 -6.26
CA GLY A 86 2.10 10.52 -7.59
C GLY A 86 3.20 10.19 -8.61
N PRO A 87 4.49 10.45 -8.30
CA PRO A 87 5.59 10.04 -9.17
C PRO A 87 5.61 8.53 -9.44
N THR A 88 5.30 7.72 -8.44
CA THR A 88 5.27 6.25 -8.55
C THR A 88 4.11 5.78 -9.44
N LEU A 89 2.94 6.42 -9.36
CA LEU A 89 1.80 6.17 -10.25
C LEU A 89 2.17 6.42 -11.72
N HIS A 90 2.90 7.51 -11.99
CA HIS A 90 3.37 7.81 -13.34
C HIS A 90 4.32 6.72 -13.87
N GLN A 91 5.26 6.26 -13.05
CA GLN A 91 6.18 5.17 -13.42
C GLN A 91 5.46 3.84 -13.67
N ILE A 92 4.45 3.51 -12.87
CA ILE A 92 3.68 2.27 -13.03
C ILE A 92 2.77 2.35 -14.26
N ALA A 93 2.09 3.49 -14.47
CA ALA A 93 1.28 3.70 -15.67
C ALA A 93 2.09 3.55 -16.96
N ALA A 94 3.34 4.03 -16.99
CA ALA A 94 4.22 3.88 -18.14
C ALA A 94 4.56 2.40 -18.47
N ARG A 95 4.35 1.48 -17.52
CA ARG A 95 4.61 0.03 -17.68
C ARG A 95 3.34 -0.78 -17.95
N MET A 96 2.17 -0.14 -17.95
CA MET A 96 0.87 -0.79 -18.15
C MET A 96 0.55 -0.99 -19.63
N SER A 97 -0.27 -2.00 -19.91
CA SER A 97 -0.88 -2.15 -21.23
C SER A 97 -1.97 -1.12 -21.48
N HIS A 98 -2.36 -0.92 -22.74
CA HIS A 98 -3.49 -0.05 -23.10
C HIS A 98 -4.79 -0.40 -22.35
N ALA A 99 -5.08 -1.70 -22.19
CA ALA A 99 -6.25 -2.16 -21.44
C ALA A 99 -6.16 -1.80 -19.95
N GLN A 100 -4.98 -1.93 -19.35
CA GLN A 100 -4.75 -1.55 -17.96
C GLN A 100 -4.84 -0.03 -17.76
N LEU A 101 -4.31 0.75 -18.70
CA LEU A 101 -4.40 2.21 -18.71
C LEU A 101 -5.86 2.70 -18.75
N ALA A 102 -6.68 2.08 -19.60
CA ALA A 102 -8.11 2.39 -19.66
C ALA A 102 -8.81 2.11 -18.32
N HIS A 103 -8.49 0.97 -17.69
CA HIS A 103 -9.05 0.62 -16.38
C HIS A 103 -8.66 1.61 -15.28
N VAL A 104 -7.38 1.98 -15.18
CA VAL A 104 -6.95 2.92 -14.14
C VAL A 104 -7.41 4.36 -14.39
N ALA A 105 -7.68 4.73 -15.65
CA ALA A 105 -8.30 6.01 -15.97
C ALA A 105 -9.75 6.08 -15.47
N GLN A 106 -10.51 4.98 -15.59
CA GLN A 106 -11.85 4.86 -14.99
C GLN A 106 -11.77 4.97 -13.47
N LEU A 107 -10.85 4.21 -12.84
CA LEU A 107 -10.64 4.26 -11.39
C LEU A 107 -10.35 5.68 -10.89
N ARG A 108 -9.51 6.45 -11.59
CA ARG A 108 -9.22 7.85 -11.23
C ARG A 108 -10.42 8.78 -11.36
N ALA A 109 -11.33 8.50 -12.29
CA ALA A 109 -12.53 9.30 -12.46
C ALA A 109 -13.53 9.10 -11.30
N GLU A 110 -13.54 7.93 -10.68
CA GLU A 110 -14.42 7.59 -9.55
C GLU A 110 -13.96 8.18 -8.21
N VAL A 111 -12.68 8.57 -8.10
CA VAL A 111 -12.05 9.09 -6.86
C VAL A 111 -12.06 10.64 -6.82
N ARG A 112 -12.75 11.30 -7.76
CA ARG A 112 -12.95 12.77 -7.81
C ARG A 112 -14.22 13.20 -7.07
#